data_AF-A0A4Z1JF85-F1
#
_entry.id   AF-A0A4Z1JF85-F1
#
_cell.length_a   1.000
_cell.length_b   1.000
_cell.length_c   1.000
_cell.angle_alpha   90.00
_cell.angle_beta   90.00
_cell.angle_gamma   90.00
#
_symmetry.space_group_name_H-M   'P 1'
#
loop_
_entity.id
_entity.type
_entity.pdbx_description
1 polymer ?
#
loop_
_entity_poly.entity_id
_entity_poly.type
_entity_poly.pdbx_seq_one_letter_code
_entity_poly.pdbx_strand_id
1 'polypeptide(L)'
;MTTRPPLSTLLPPLICGTGTFNIQYNADPFAVPANAIVQRALESGVNAFDTSPYYGPSEEILGRALQQPQILANHPRSSYYLITKCGRIAASEFDYSPAWIKYSISRSLARLHTSYLDVVYLHDVEFVSPSEVLEAINCLRELQAQGIIHYIGVSGYPVPLLCSTAEMVLRETGKPLDCVMSYANFTIQNHSLYTSGLERLRKAGVDCVPSASVLGMGLLRSSGVPVPGKEDWHPAPKELRSRVQKAARWVEERGERLEVVAIRWGLERWALDGKVGSEPIGVSLMGVSNIGEFEETLRVWNSILDGIDIPGRKVTEAEKQWSLKRREETEALAKGVREILGEYRDFAWASPDEGFVNMRVVKGVMDEVAPMPPAEESGASEKAEDVVAIKDSDKSSRL
;
A
#
# COMPACT_ATOMS: atom_id res chain seq x y z
N MET A 1 -21.31 -19.05 -6.23
CA MET A 1 -20.47 -17.98 -5.66
C MET A 1 -19.02 -18.39 -5.84
N THR A 2 -18.33 -17.79 -6.81
CA THR A 2 -16.88 -17.98 -6.97
C THR A 2 -16.19 -17.30 -5.79
N THR A 3 -15.50 -18.08 -4.96
CA THR A 3 -14.71 -17.55 -3.85
C THR A 3 -13.49 -16.82 -4.44
N ARG A 4 -13.39 -15.51 -4.22
CA ARG A 4 -12.18 -14.74 -4.56
C ARG A 4 -10.98 -15.38 -3.85
N PRO A 5 -9.80 -15.48 -4.49
CA PRO A 5 -8.61 -15.99 -3.81
C PRO A 5 -8.23 -15.07 -2.65
N PRO A 6 -7.53 -15.57 -1.62
CA PRO A 6 -7.03 -14.73 -0.53
C PRO A 6 -6.15 -13.60 -1.08
N LEU A 7 -6.32 -12.38 -0.57
CA LEU A 7 -5.58 -11.20 -1.03
C LEU A 7 -4.06 -11.37 -0.89
N SER A 8 -3.63 -12.06 0.16
CA SER A 8 -2.23 -12.43 0.38
C SER A 8 -1.66 -13.07 -0.89
N THR A 9 -2.35 -14.03 -1.50
CA THR A 9 -1.87 -14.74 -2.72
C THR A 9 -1.78 -13.89 -3.99
N LEU A 10 -2.31 -12.66 -3.97
CA LEU A 10 -2.38 -11.80 -5.15
C LEU A 10 -1.45 -10.59 -5.06
N LEU A 11 -1.35 -9.96 -3.88
CA LEU A 11 -0.53 -8.76 -3.75
C LEU A 11 0.96 -9.10 -3.87
N PRO A 12 1.71 -8.38 -4.71
CA PRO A 12 3.15 -8.56 -4.75
C PRO A 12 3.74 -8.15 -3.38
N PRO A 13 4.82 -8.81 -2.93
CA PRO A 13 5.47 -8.47 -1.67
C PRO A 13 5.99 -7.02 -1.57
N LEU A 14 6.17 -6.34 -2.70
CA LEU A 14 6.55 -4.93 -2.75
C LEU A 14 5.51 -4.13 -3.56
N ILE A 15 4.96 -3.09 -2.94
CA ILE A 15 3.97 -2.19 -3.53
C ILE A 15 4.61 -0.81 -3.77
N CYS A 16 4.36 -0.23 -4.94
CA CYS A 16 4.77 1.14 -5.28
C CYS A 16 3.72 2.15 -4.77
N GLY A 17 3.97 2.76 -3.62
CA GLY A 17 3.15 3.82 -3.05
C GLY A 17 3.40 5.18 -3.70
N THR A 18 2.31 5.90 -3.94
CA THR A 18 2.28 7.23 -4.58
C THR A 18 1.91 8.33 -3.59
N GLY A 19 2.03 8.07 -2.29
CA GLY A 19 1.89 9.08 -1.24
C GLY A 19 2.88 10.24 -1.40
N THR A 20 4.01 10.02 -2.07
CA THR A 20 4.97 11.06 -2.45
C THR A 20 4.50 11.94 -3.61
N PHE A 21 3.50 11.53 -4.39
CA PHE A 21 2.95 12.33 -5.51
C PHE A 21 1.99 13.40 -4.98
N ASN A 22 2.38 14.06 -3.88
CA ASN A 22 1.59 15.01 -3.13
C ASN A 22 2.47 16.17 -2.64
N ILE A 23 1.80 17.22 -2.14
CA ILE A 23 2.44 18.45 -1.67
C ILE A 23 3.21 18.30 -0.34
N GLN A 24 2.95 17.23 0.41
CA GLN A 24 3.62 16.98 1.70
C GLN A 24 5.07 16.52 1.50
N TYR A 25 5.36 15.88 0.37
CA TYR A 25 6.71 15.40 0.03
C TYR A 25 7.37 16.18 -1.10
N ASN A 26 6.60 16.76 -2.03
CA ASN A 26 7.11 17.46 -3.19
C ASN A 26 6.41 18.82 -3.37
N ALA A 27 7.17 19.91 -3.51
CA ALA A 27 6.60 21.25 -3.67
C ALA A 27 5.74 21.37 -4.95
N ASP A 28 6.14 20.69 -6.02
CA ASP A 28 5.33 20.46 -7.22
C ASP A 28 5.15 18.94 -7.44
N PRO A 29 3.98 18.38 -7.09
CA PRO A 29 3.69 16.97 -7.31
C PRO A 29 3.73 16.56 -8.79
N PHE A 30 3.45 17.47 -9.72
CA PHE A 30 3.44 17.18 -11.16
C PHE A 30 4.86 17.10 -11.74
N ALA A 31 5.87 17.63 -11.02
CA ALA A 31 7.27 17.50 -11.39
C ALA A 31 7.87 16.12 -11.02
N VAL A 32 7.17 15.31 -10.21
CA VAL A 32 7.58 13.93 -9.94
C VAL A 32 7.58 13.14 -11.26
N PRO A 33 8.65 12.39 -11.59
CA PRO A 33 8.73 11.65 -12.85
C PRO A 33 7.87 10.37 -12.85
N ALA A 34 6.56 10.53 -12.66
CA ALA A 34 5.60 9.44 -12.46
C ALA A 34 5.57 8.44 -13.61
N ASN A 35 5.64 8.91 -14.87
CA ASN A 35 5.70 8.03 -16.04
C ASN A 35 6.90 7.07 -15.98
N ALA A 36 8.08 7.59 -15.64
CA ALA A 36 9.29 6.79 -15.53
C ALA A 36 9.22 5.80 -14.35
N ILE A 37 8.69 6.25 -13.20
CA ILE A 37 8.51 5.40 -12.01
C ILE A 37 7.54 4.25 -12.31
N VAL A 38 6.36 4.54 -12.87
CA VAL A 38 5.34 3.53 -13.17
C VAL A 38 5.83 2.53 -14.21
N GLN A 39 6.44 3.02 -15.30
CA GLN A 39 7.02 2.15 -16.31
C GLN A 39 8.07 1.22 -15.69
N ARG A 40 9.01 1.78 -14.93
CA ARG A 40 10.09 1.00 -14.35
C ARG A 40 9.59 0.01 -13.29
N ALA A 41 8.55 0.37 -12.53
CA ALA A 41 7.90 -0.53 -11.59
C ALA A 41 7.34 -1.77 -12.29
N LEU A 42 6.55 -1.58 -13.35
CA LEU A 42 5.97 -2.66 -14.13
C LEU A 42 7.04 -3.54 -14.80
N GLU A 43 8.06 -2.94 -15.42
CA GLU A 43 9.20 -3.66 -16.02
C GLU A 43 10.00 -4.49 -15.00
N SER A 44 9.95 -4.11 -13.73
CA SER A 44 10.66 -4.79 -12.63
C SER A 44 9.80 -5.82 -11.90
N GLY A 45 8.54 -6.02 -12.30
CA GLY A 45 7.59 -6.91 -11.64
C GLY A 45 6.94 -6.31 -10.38
N VAL A 46 7.13 -5.02 -10.11
CA VAL A 46 6.38 -4.29 -9.07
C VAL A 46 5.06 -3.82 -9.70
N ASN A 47 4.04 -4.66 -9.63
CA ASN A 47 2.77 -4.48 -10.33
C ASN A 47 1.60 -4.11 -9.40
N ALA A 48 1.86 -3.53 -8.23
CA ALA A 48 0.81 -2.97 -7.37
C ALA A 48 1.13 -1.52 -7.03
N PHE A 49 0.12 -0.66 -7.13
CA PHE A 49 0.23 0.78 -6.88
C PHE A 49 -0.75 1.21 -5.80
N ASP A 50 -0.24 1.85 -4.75
CA ASP A 50 -1.07 2.44 -3.69
C ASP A 50 -1.16 3.96 -3.83
N THR A 51 -2.37 4.49 -3.78
CA THR A 51 -2.69 5.92 -3.85
C THR A 51 -3.82 6.27 -2.88
N SER A 52 -4.33 7.50 -2.93
CA SER A 52 -5.47 7.95 -2.13
C SER A 52 -6.04 9.25 -2.68
N PRO A 53 -7.36 9.49 -2.61
CA PRO A 53 -7.96 10.79 -2.90
C PRO A 53 -7.44 11.92 -1.98
N TYR A 54 -6.94 11.57 -0.79
CA TYR A 54 -6.34 12.52 0.15
C TYR A 54 -4.93 12.96 -0.28
N TYR A 55 -4.23 12.18 -1.12
CA TYR A 55 -2.85 12.48 -1.54
C TYR A 55 -2.80 13.54 -2.65
N GLY A 56 -3.53 14.65 -2.51
CA GLY A 56 -3.59 15.72 -3.49
C GLY A 56 -3.88 15.18 -4.92
N PRO A 57 -3.06 15.51 -5.93
CA PRO A 57 -3.27 15.06 -7.31
C PRO A 57 -2.76 13.64 -7.60
N SER A 58 -2.38 12.85 -6.58
CA SER A 58 -1.71 11.56 -6.76
C SER A 58 -2.49 10.58 -7.66
N GLU A 59 -3.81 10.42 -7.46
CA GLU A 59 -4.64 9.55 -8.31
C GLU A 59 -4.62 10.00 -9.78
N GLU A 60 -4.68 11.31 -10.05
CA GLU A 60 -4.66 11.88 -11.40
C GLU A 60 -3.28 11.76 -12.05
N ILE A 61 -2.20 11.86 -11.26
CA ILE A 61 -0.83 11.64 -11.73
C ILE A 61 -0.62 10.16 -12.09
N LEU A 62 -1.01 9.25 -11.19
CA LEU A 62 -0.90 7.81 -11.42
C LEU A 62 -1.76 7.36 -12.60
N GLY A 63 -3.01 7.81 -12.67
CA GLY A 63 -3.92 7.49 -13.77
C GLY A 63 -3.36 7.91 -15.13
N ARG A 64 -2.82 9.13 -15.25
CA ARG A 64 -2.18 9.60 -16.49
C ARG A 64 -0.92 8.81 -16.86
N ALA A 65 -0.16 8.35 -15.87
CA ALA A 65 1.01 7.52 -16.09
C ALA A 65 0.64 6.11 -16.59
N LEU A 66 -0.45 5.53 -16.07
CA LEU A 66 -0.98 4.24 -16.52
C LEU A 66 -1.62 4.29 -17.92
N GLN A 67 -2.13 5.46 -18.32
CA GLN A 67 -2.68 5.69 -19.66
C GLN A 67 -1.62 5.95 -20.74
N GLN A 68 -0.33 5.92 -20.42
CA GLN A 68 0.71 6.08 -21.43
C GLN A 68 0.66 4.93 -22.46
N PRO A 69 0.80 5.20 -23.78
CA PRO A 69 0.60 4.19 -24.82
C PRO A 69 1.43 2.91 -24.63
N GLN A 70 2.67 3.04 -24.17
CA GLN A 70 3.56 1.92 -23.90
C GLN A 70 3.11 1.06 -22.72
N ILE A 71 2.42 1.65 -21.74
CA ILE A 71 1.87 0.93 -20.60
C ILE A 71 0.62 0.17 -21.05
N LEU A 72 -0.31 0.85 -21.72
CA LEU A 72 -1.53 0.24 -22.25
C LEU A 72 -1.23 -0.92 -23.22
N ALA A 73 -0.15 -0.83 -24.01
CA ALA A 73 0.23 -1.87 -24.96
C ALA A 73 0.80 -3.14 -24.29
N ASN A 74 1.49 -3.02 -23.15
CA ASN A 74 2.25 -4.11 -22.54
C ASN A 74 1.66 -4.62 -21.22
N HIS A 75 0.83 -3.82 -20.57
CA HIS A 75 0.29 -4.08 -19.23
C HIS A 75 -1.22 -3.84 -19.24
N PRO A 76 -2.03 -4.83 -19.65
CA PRO A 76 -3.48 -4.71 -19.57
C PRO A 76 -3.91 -4.46 -18.11
N ARG A 77 -5.06 -3.82 -17.90
CA ARG A 77 -5.54 -3.44 -16.54
C ARG A 77 -5.54 -4.60 -15.53
N SER A 78 -5.76 -5.84 -15.99
CA SER A 78 -5.75 -7.06 -15.17
C SER A 78 -4.34 -7.56 -14.77
N SER A 79 -3.26 -7.01 -15.34
CA SER A 79 -1.89 -7.42 -15.02
C SER A 79 -1.26 -6.67 -13.83
N TYR A 80 -1.97 -5.68 -13.28
CA TYR A 80 -1.52 -4.90 -12.14
C TYR A 80 -2.67 -4.59 -11.18
N TYR A 81 -2.33 -4.22 -9.95
CA TYR A 81 -3.26 -3.95 -8.86
C TYR A 81 -3.29 -2.46 -8.52
N LEU A 82 -4.50 -1.91 -8.41
CA LEU A 82 -4.73 -0.55 -7.94
C LEU A 82 -5.35 -0.57 -6.55
N ILE A 83 -4.61 0.03 -5.63
CA ILE A 83 -4.97 0.19 -4.23
C ILE A 83 -5.26 1.67 -4.01
N THR A 84 -6.46 2.00 -3.54
CA THR A 84 -6.81 3.37 -3.16
C THR A 84 -7.54 3.39 -1.82
N LYS A 85 -8.00 4.56 -1.40
CA LYS A 85 -8.61 4.79 -0.10
C LYS A 85 -9.86 5.66 -0.23
N CYS A 86 -10.66 5.70 0.81
CA CYS A 86 -11.82 6.59 0.90
C CYS A 86 -12.06 7.03 2.35
N GLY A 87 -13.00 7.96 2.56
CA GLY A 87 -13.36 8.45 3.89
C GLY A 87 -12.60 9.70 4.33
N ARG A 88 -11.26 9.74 4.19
CA ARG A 88 -10.45 10.94 4.47
C ARG A 88 -10.48 11.93 3.30
N ILE A 89 -10.79 13.19 3.59
CA ILE A 89 -10.96 14.27 2.59
C ILE A 89 -9.82 15.28 2.68
N ALA A 90 -9.57 15.76 3.89
CA ALA A 90 -8.52 16.73 4.21
C ALA A 90 -7.88 16.37 5.55
N ALA A 91 -6.95 17.20 6.02
CA ALA A 91 -6.23 16.95 7.27
C ALA A 91 -7.18 16.73 8.46
N SER A 92 -8.26 17.50 8.54
CA SER A 92 -9.26 17.46 9.62
C SER A 92 -10.69 17.19 9.15
N GLU A 93 -10.87 16.70 7.92
CA GLU A 93 -12.19 16.41 7.35
C GLU A 93 -12.31 14.94 6.92
N PHE A 94 -13.30 14.26 7.49
CA PHE A 94 -13.59 12.86 7.22
C PHE A 94 -15.09 12.66 7.01
N ASP A 95 -15.48 11.85 6.04
CA ASP A 95 -16.88 11.50 5.77
C ASP A 95 -16.98 10.03 5.38
N TYR A 96 -17.45 9.23 6.32
CA TYR A 96 -17.59 7.78 6.17
C TYR A 96 -19.03 7.39 5.80
N SER A 97 -19.90 8.37 5.53
CA SER A 97 -21.27 8.07 5.11
C SER A 97 -21.28 7.26 3.81
N PRO A 98 -22.21 6.30 3.65
CA PRO A 98 -22.31 5.50 2.43
C PRO A 98 -22.37 6.34 1.15
N ALA A 99 -23.03 7.49 1.24
CA ALA A 99 -23.19 8.44 0.16
C ALA A 99 -21.82 8.99 -0.29
N TRP A 100 -20.99 9.49 0.65
CA TRP A 100 -19.66 9.99 0.33
C TRP A 100 -18.70 8.88 -0.11
N ILE A 101 -18.78 7.69 0.50
CA ILE A 101 -17.96 6.55 0.09
C ILE A 101 -18.22 6.22 -1.39
N LYS A 102 -19.48 6.07 -1.80
CA LYS A 102 -19.85 5.81 -3.21
C LYS A 102 -19.31 6.89 -4.14
N TYR A 103 -19.48 8.16 -3.78
CA TYR A 103 -18.94 9.31 -4.52
C TYR A 103 -17.41 9.29 -4.65
N SER A 104 -16.70 9.07 -3.53
CA SER A 104 -15.25 9.02 -3.52
C SER A 104 -14.73 7.90 -4.41
N ILE A 105 -15.40 6.75 -4.43
CA ILE A 105 -15.05 5.63 -5.31
C ILE A 105 -15.30 6.00 -6.78
N SER A 106 -16.43 6.64 -7.12
CA SER A 106 -16.67 7.13 -8.51
C SER A 106 -15.54 8.02 -8.99
N ARG A 107 -15.11 8.96 -8.13
CA ARG A 107 -14.03 9.89 -8.43
C ARG A 107 -12.69 9.18 -8.61
N SER A 108 -12.36 8.22 -7.76
CA SER A 108 -11.14 7.40 -7.90
C SER A 108 -11.13 6.61 -9.20
N LEU A 109 -12.24 5.96 -9.56
CA LEU A 109 -12.38 5.21 -10.83
C LEU A 109 -12.12 6.11 -12.05
N ALA A 110 -12.72 7.31 -12.06
CA ALA A 110 -12.54 8.29 -13.12
C ALA A 110 -11.08 8.77 -13.23
N ARG A 111 -10.44 9.11 -12.10
CA ARG A 111 -9.06 9.62 -12.07
C ARG A 111 -8.02 8.55 -12.44
N LEU A 112 -8.28 7.30 -12.06
CA LEU A 112 -7.41 6.16 -12.37
C LEU A 112 -7.73 5.51 -13.71
N HIS A 113 -8.75 6.01 -14.43
CA HIS A 113 -9.18 5.52 -15.74
C HIS A 113 -9.46 4.00 -15.75
N THR A 114 -10.26 3.52 -14.79
CA THR A 114 -10.59 2.10 -14.62
C THR A 114 -12.06 1.92 -14.22
N SER A 115 -12.63 0.75 -14.49
CA SER A 115 -14.00 0.37 -14.07
C SER A 115 -14.05 -0.30 -12.69
N TYR A 116 -12.92 -0.82 -12.20
CA TYR A 116 -12.82 -1.49 -10.89
C TYR A 116 -11.54 -1.12 -10.14
N LEU A 117 -11.58 -1.30 -8.82
CA LEU A 117 -10.46 -1.15 -7.89
C LEU A 117 -10.12 -2.49 -7.25
N ASP A 118 -8.83 -2.80 -7.12
CA ASP A 118 -8.41 -4.08 -6.55
C ASP A 118 -8.54 -4.05 -5.03
N VAL A 119 -8.05 -3.00 -4.38
CA VAL A 119 -8.16 -2.86 -2.91
C VAL A 119 -8.60 -1.45 -2.54
N VAL A 120 -9.56 -1.35 -1.63
CA VAL A 120 -10.00 -0.08 -1.05
C VAL A 120 -9.87 -0.10 0.46
N TYR A 121 -9.13 0.87 0.99
CA TYR A 121 -9.05 1.12 2.44
C TYR A 121 -9.99 2.23 2.89
N LEU A 122 -10.64 2.06 4.03
CA LEU A 122 -11.11 3.20 4.83
C LEU A 122 -9.88 3.88 5.46
N HIS A 123 -9.65 5.16 5.12
CA HIS A 123 -8.42 5.88 5.41
C HIS A 123 -8.44 6.55 6.78
N ASP A 124 -7.49 6.17 7.64
CA ASP A 124 -7.29 6.69 9.00
C ASP A 124 -8.55 6.59 9.86
N VAL A 125 -8.92 5.35 10.13
CA VAL A 125 -10.13 4.98 10.88
C VAL A 125 -10.16 5.49 12.32
N GLU A 126 -9.01 5.91 12.88
CA GLU A 126 -8.90 6.54 14.19
C GLU A 126 -9.60 7.91 14.29
N PHE A 127 -9.92 8.56 13.17
CA PHE A 127 -10.54 9.89 13.12
C PHE A 127 -12.07 9.90 13.10
N VAL A 128 -12.70 8.73 13.14
CA VAL A 128 -14.17 8.56 13.09
C VAL A 128 -14.65 7.58 14.14
N SER A 129 -15.97 7.58 14.40
CA SER A 129 -16.54 6.65 15.36
C SER A 129 -16.53 5.19 14.85
N PRO A 130 -16.47 4.19 15.75
CA PRO A 130 -16.57 2.79 15.35
C PRO A 130 -17.85 2.45 14.57
N SER A 131 -18.97 3.14 14.86
CA SER A 131 -20.22 2.99 14.12
C SER A 131 -20.11 3.48 12.68
N GLU A 132 -19.45 4.62 12.43
CA GLU A 132 -19.20 5.12 11.08
C GLU A 132 -18.31 4.15 10.29
N VAL A 133 -17.31 3.54 10.93
CA VAL A 133 -16.47 2.50 10.30
C VAL A 133 -17.32 1.30 9.87
N LEU A 134 -18.19 0.79 10.74
CA LEU A 134 -19.05 -0.36 10.43
C LEU A 134 -20.02 -0.05 9.27
N GLU A 135 -20.63 1.13 9.28
CA GLU A 135 -21.52 1.57 8.19
C GLU A 135 -20.77 1.64 6.85
N ALA A 136 -19.57 2.25 6.85
CA ALA A 136 -18.73 2.34 5.67
C ALA A 136 -18.26 0.97 5.16
N ILE A 137 -17.90 0.04 6.05
CA ILE A 137 -17.54 -1.34 5.67
C ILE A 137 -18.71 -2.05 4.98
N ASN A 138 -19.94 -1.87 5.47
CA ASN A 138 -21.12 -2.45 4.82
C ASN A 138 -21.32 -1.86 3.42
N CYS A 139 -21.17 -0.55 3.26
CA CYS A 139 -21.20 0.11 1.95
C CYS A 139 -20.12 -0.44 0.99
N LEU A 140 -18.87 -0.61 1.46
CA LEU A 140 -17.81 -1.19 0.65
C LEU A 140 -18.11 -2.65 0.24
N ARG A 141 -18.78 -3.43 1.10
CA ARG A 141 -19.22 -4.80 0.77
C ARG A 141 -20.33 -4.84 -0.29
N GLU A 142 -21.23 -3.85 -0.31
CA GLU A 142 -22.19 -3.70 -1.41
C GLU A 142 -21.47 -3.47 -2.74
N LEU A 143 -20.47 -2.60 -2.75
CA LEU A 143 -19.64 -2.33 -3.94
C LEU A 143 -18.78 -3.54 -4.34
N GLN A 144 -18.33 -4.33 -3.36
CA GLN A 144 -17.68 -5.62 -3.63
C GLN A 144 -18.62 -6.62 -4.33
N ALA A 145 -19.87 -6.70 -3.87
CA ALA A 145 -20.87 -7.59 -4.49
C ALA A 145 -21.22 -7.16 -5.93
N GLN A 146 -21.01 -5.89 -6.27
CA GLN A 146 -21.20 -5.34 -7.62
C GLN A 146 -19.96 -5.50 -8.54
N GLY A 147 -18.86 -6.07 -8.05
CA GLY A 147 -17.61 -6.22 -8.81
C GLY A 147 -16.79 -4.93 -8.96
N ILE A 148 -17.24 -3.82 -8.37
CA ILE A 148 -16.57 -2.51 -8.47
C ILE A 148 -15.29 -2.48 -7.62
N ILE A 149 -15.29 -3.22 -6.51
CA ILE A 149 -14.16 -3.36 -5.59
C ILE A 149 -13.86 -4.85 -5.39
N HIS A 150 -12.60 -5.26 -5.47
CA HIS A 150 -12.26 -6.67 -5.24
C HIS A 150 -11.96 -6.98 -3.77
N TYR A 151 -11.26 -6.10 -3.04
CA TYR A 151 -10.88 -6.33 -1.65
C TYR A 151 -11.03 -5.06 -0.82
N ILE A 152 -11.33 -5.23 0.47
CA ILE A 152 -11.57 -4.10 1.37
C ILE A 152 -10.74 -4.22 2.65
N GLY A 153 -10.38 -3.07 3.20
CA GLY A 153 -9.63 -3.00 4.44
C GLY A 153 -9.78 -1.68 5.16
N VAL A 154 -9.00 -1.54 6.23
CA VAL A 154 -8.82 -0.28 6.94
C VAL A 154 -7.35 0.09 7.00
N SER A 155 -7.04 1.38 6.98
CA SER A 155 -5.70 1.89 7.25
C SER A 155 -5.73 2.90 8.39
N GLY A 156 -4.60 3.07 9.08
CA GLY A 156 -4.50 4.04 10.17
C GLY A 156 -3.18 3.95 10.93
N TYR A 157 -3.05 4.78 11.95
CA TYR A 157 -1.82 4.86 12.74
C TYR A 157 -1.81 4.00 14.01
N PRO A 158 -2.72 4.13 15.00
CA PRO A 158 -2.54 3.44 16.26
C PRO A 158 -2.79 1.93 16.11
N VAL A 159 -1.74 1.12 16.24
CA VAL A 159 -1.82 -0.35 16.11
C VAL A 159 -2.91 -0.97 17.00
N PRO A 160 -3.06 -0.57 18.29
CA PRO A 160 -4.13 -1.12 19.13
C PRO A 160 -5.53 -0.83 18.58
N LEU A 161 -5.74 0.36 18.00
CA LEU A 161 -7.02 0.75 17.42
C LEU A 161 -7.31 -0.03 16.13
N LEU A 162 -6.32 -0.19 15.25
CA LEU A 162 -6.46 -1.04 14.06
C LEU A 162 -6.87 -2.47 14.40
N CYS A 163 -6.23 -3.05 15.43
CA CYS A 163 -6.57 -4.41 15.89
C CYS A 163 -8.01 -4.47 16.43
N SER A 164 -8.38 -3.54 17.30
CA SER A 164 -9.73 -3.48 17.87
C SER A 164 -10.81 -3.24 16.79
N THR A 165 -10.49 -2.46 15.76
CA THR A 165 -11.36 -2.25 14.59
C THR A 165 -11.55 -3.54 13.80
N ALA A 166 -10.49 -4.29 13.51
CA ALA A 166 -10.59 -5.57 12.79
C ALA A 166 -11.39 -6.61 13.60
N GLU A 167 -11.12 -6.72 14.90
CA GLU A 167 -11.84 -7.59 15.83
C GLU A 167 -13.33 -7.23 15.90
N MET A 168 -13.64 -5.92 15.96
CA MET A 168 -15.01 -5.43 15.93
C MET A 168 -15.70 -5.79 14.61
N VAL A 169 -15.08 -5.52 13.46
CA VAL A 169 -15.69 -5.84 12.16
C VAL A 169 -16.02 -7.33 12.07
N LEU A 170 -15.10 -8.21 12.48
CA LEU A 170 -15.36 -9.65 12.50
C LEU A 170 -16.54 -9.98 13.43
N ARG A 171 -16.53 -9.47 14.66
CA ARG A 171 -17.56 -9.76 15.68
C ARG A 171 -18.95 -9.29 15.25
N GLU A 172 -19.07 -8.04 14.79
CA GLU A 172 -20.36 -7.42 14.50
C GLU A 172 -20.96 -7.86 13.15
N THR A 173 -20.11 -8.30 12.21
CA THR A 173 -20.57 -8.62 10.84
C THR A 173 -20.41 -10.09 10.46
N GLY A 174 -19.73 -10.88 11.29
CA GLY A 174 -19.40 -12.29 11.01
C GLY A 174 -18.41 -12.50 9.85
N LYS A 175 -17.84 -11.43 9.30
CA LYS A 175 -16.92 -11.47 8.16
C LYS A 175 -15.67 -10.64 8.49
N PRO A 176 -14.46 -11.20 8.35
CA PRO A 176 -13.23 -10.43 8.58
C PRO A 176 -13.01 -9.38 7.48
N LEU A 177 -11.99 -8.54 7.68
CA LEU A 177 -11.44 -7.66 6.64
C LEU A 177 -10.45 -8.44 5.78
N ASP A 178 -10.37 -8.11 4.48
CA ASP A 178 -9.36 -8.72 3.61
C ASP A 178 -7.96 -8.22 3.98
N CYS A 179 -7.84 -6.97 4.43
CA CYS A 179 -6.56 -6.40 4.83
C CYS A 179 -6.64 -5.29 5.89
N VAL A 180 -5.52 -5.08 6.57
CA VAL A 180 -5.29 -3.95 7.48
C VAL A 180 -3.91 -3.36 7.21
N MET A 181 -3.87 -2.10 6.78
CA MET A 181 -2.61 -1.40 6.52
C MET A 181 -2.21 -0.55 7.72
N SER A 182 -0.96 -0.70 8.17
CA SER A 182 -0.37 0.18 9.18
C SER A 182 0.85 0.88 8.60
N TYR A 183 1.03 2.15 8.94
CA TYR A 183 2.18 2.93 8.49
C TYR A 183 3.08 3.32 9.66
N ALA A 184 4.39 3.36 9.43
CA ALA A 184 5.43 3.77 10.37
C ALA A 184 5.55 2.94 11.69
N ASN A 185 4.73 1.91 11.88
CA ASN A 185 4.75 1.04 13.07
C ASN A 185 5.54 -0.27 12.90
N PHE A 186 6.22 -0.43 11.76
CA PHE A 186 7.25 -1.44 11.55
C PHE A 186 8.46 -0.82 10.85
N THR A 187 9.29 -0.17 11.65
CA THR A 187 10.51 0.53 11.25
C THR A 187 11.59 0.26 12.29
N ILE A 188 12.85 0.60 12.04
CA ILE A 188 13.90 0.46 13.08
C ILE A 188 13.51 1.22 14.36
N GLN A 189 12.78 2.34 14.24
CA GLN A 189 12.34 3.12 15.39
C GLN A 189 11.15 2.50 16.12
N ASN A 190 10.19 1.87 15.42
CA ASN A 190 8.95 1.38 16.01
C ASN A 190 8.59 -0.02 15.51
N HIS A 191 8.54 -0.98 16.43
CA HIS A 191 8.25 -2.39 16.19
C HIS A 191 6.81 -2.81 16.56
N SER A 192 5.96 -1.87 17.00
CA SER A 192 4.67 -2.16 17.63
C SER A 192 3.72 -3.00 16.77
N LEU A 193 3.73 -2.83 15.45
CA LEU A 193 2.91 -3.64 14.54
C LEU A 193 3.29 -5.11 14.66
N TYR A 194 4.57 -5.43 14.74
CA TYR A 194 5.05 -6.81 14.88
C TYR A 194 4.86 -7.34 16.30
N THR A 195 5.24 -6.58 17.31
CA THR A 195 5.26 -7.08 18.70
C THR A 195 3.88 -7.18 19.34
N SER A 196 2.91 -6.39 18.86
CA SER A 196 1.58 -6.33 19.48
C SER A 196 0.40 -6.46 18.51
N GLY A 197 0.58 -6.09 17.24
CA GLY A 197 -0.51 -6.02 16.27
C GLY A 197 -0.73 -7.32 15.49
N LEU A 198 0.36 -7.88 14.94
CA LEU A 198 0.31 -8.91 13.91
C LEU A 198 -0.52 -10.14 14.32
N GLU A 199 -0.31 -10.63 15.54
CA GLU A 199 -1.03 -11.79 16.05
C GLU A 199 -2.51 -11.51 16.31
N ARG A 200 -2.86 -10.29 16.76
CA ARG A 200 -4.26 -9.89 16.93
C ARG A 200 -4.98 -9.81 15.59
N LEU A 201 -4.34 -9.18 14.59
CA LEU A 201 -4.89 -9.08 13.23
C LEU A 201 -5.08 -10.46 12.59
N ARG A 202 -4.11 -11.37 12.76
CA ARG A 202 -4.23 -12.77 12.31
C ARG A 202 -5.42 -13.47 12.97
N LYS A 203 -5.58 -13.34 14.30
CA LYS A 203 -6.73 -13.91 15.04
C LYS A 203 -8.06 -13.30 14.65
N ALA A 204 -8.08 -12.03 14.23
CA ALA A 204 -9.25 -11.36 13.68
C ALA A 204 -9.58 -11.78 12.23
N GLY A 205 -8.84 -12.75 11.67
CA GLY A 205 -9.07 -13.30 10.33
C GLY A 205 -8.63 -12.38 9.19
N VAL A 206 -7.81 -11.36 9.48
CA VAL A 206 -7.23 -10.49 8.44
C VAL A 206 -6.28 -11.31 7.57
N ASP A 207 -6.48 -11.26 6.25
CA ASP A 207 -5.69 -12.08 5.32
C ASP A 207 -4.34 -11.44 4.97
N CYS A 208 -4.28 -10.12 4.78
CA CYS A 208 -3.05 -9.41 4.44
C CYS A 208 -2.81 -8.18 5.33
N VAL A 209 -1.58 -7.98 5.80
CA VAL A 209 -1.18 -6.81 6.60
C VAL A 209 -0.02 -6.09 5.92
N PRO A 210 -0.29 -5.16 4.99
CA PRO A 210 0.77 -4.34 4.40
C PRO A 210 1.39 -3.40 5.43
N SER A 211 2.73 -3.36 5.46
CA SER A 211 3.49 -2.37 6.25
C SER A 211 3.96 -1.23 5.36
N ALA A 212 3.53 -0.02 5.68
CA ALA A 212 3.84 1.19 4.92
C ALA A 212 4.81 2.12 5.65
N SER A 213 5.43 3.04 4.91
CA SER A 213 6.32 4.06 5.46
C SER A 213 7.51 3.48 6.23
N VAL A 214 8.29 2.61 5.59
CA VAL A 214 9.48 1.96 6.17
C VAL A 214 10.52 2.94 6.74
N LEU A 215 10.55 4.17 6.20
CA LEU A 215 11.39 5.27 6.68
C LEU A 215 10.73 6.12 7.78
N GLY A 216 9.59 5.70 8.33
CA GLY A 216 8.80 6.47 9.28
C GLY A 216 8.38 7.82 8.70
N MET A 217 7.77 7.83 7.50
CA MET A 217 7.39 9.05 6.76
C MET A 217 8.58 10.00 6.47
N GLY A 218 9.78 9.43 6.36
CA GLY A 218 11.01 10.17 6.09
C GLY A 218 11.78 10.59 7.35
N LEU A 219 11.31 10.23 8.55
CA LEU A 219 12.06 10.42 9.79
C LEU A 219 13.44 9.76 9.75
N LEU A 220 13.53 8.52 9.26
CA LEU A 220 14.74 7.70 9.27
C LEU A 220 15.66 8.00 8.08
N ARG A 221 15.97 9.27 7.86
CA ARG A 221 16.87 9.75 6.81
C ARG A 221 18.03 10.53 7.41
N SER A 222 19.21 10.43 6.82
CA SER A 222 20.35 11.27 7.19
C SER A 222 20.05 12.76 7.01
N SER A 223 19.25 13.13 6.00
CA SER A 223 18.81 14.51 5.77
C SER A 223 17.72 15.03 6.73
N GLY A 224 17.18 14.17 7.60
CA GLY A 224 16.01 14.49 8.42
C GLY A 224 14.69 14.41 7.67
N VAL A 225 13.61 14.78 8.36
CA VAL A 225 12.24 14.71 7.81
C VAL A 225 12.10 15.61 6.58
N PRO A 226 11.31 15.21 5.56
CA PRO A 226 11.00 16.06 4.42
C PRO A 226 10.17 17.28 4.85
N VAL A 227 10.61 18.48 4.49
CA VAL A 227 9.87 19.73 4.68
C VAL A 227 9.88 20.51 3.35
N PRO A 228 9.11 20.08 2.34
CA PRO A 228 9.13 20.70 1.02
C PRO A 228 8.46 22.08 0.97
N GLY A 229 7.65 22.40 1.98
CA GLY A 229 6.98 23.69 2.14
C GLY A 229 7.53 24.51 3.31
N LYS A 230 6.77 25.51 3.75
CA LYS A 230 7.14 26.35 4.92
C LYS A 230 6.77 25.72 6.26
N GLU A 231 5.85 24.77 6.26
CA GLU A 231 5.28 24.18 7.48
C GLU A 231 5.85 22.79 7.74
N ASP A 232 6.23 22.56 9.00
CA ASP A 232 6.71 21.28 9.49
C ASP A 232 5.51 20.38 9.86
N TRP A 233 5.16 19.47 8.96
CA TRP A 233 3.96 18.63 9.08
C TRP A 233 4.21 17.33 9.86
N HIS A 234 5.46 16.95 10.11
CA HIS A 234 5.75 15.62 10.66
C HIS A 234 5.51 15.57 12.19
N PRO A 235 4.74 14.60 12.72
CA PRO A 235 4.35 14.56 14.13
C PRO A 235 5.47 14.15 15.11
N ALA A 236 6.70 13.95 14.64
CA ALA A 236 7.79 13.47 15.49
C ALA A 236 8.31 14.64 16.36
N PRO A 237 8.43 14.48 17.69
CA PRO A 237 8.94 15.53 18.56
C PRO A 237 10.41 15.85 18.27
N LYS A 238 10.84 17.06 18.63
CA LYS A 238 12.20 17.57 18.35
C LYS A 238 13.30 16.66 18.90
N GLU A 239 13.07 16.10 20.08
CA GLU A 239 13.99 15.20 20.77
C GLU A 239 14.15 13.87 20.00
N LEU A 240 13.05 13.28 19.51
CA LEU A 240 13.12 12.09 18.65
C LEU A 240 13.90 12.40 17.37
N ARG A 241 13.60 13.52 16.71
CA ARG A 241 14.32 13.94 15.50
C ARG A 241 15.82 14.12 15.77
N SER A 242 16.18 14.75 16.89
CA SER A 242 17.57 14.94 17.32
C SER A 242 18.30 13.61 17.55
N ARG A 243 17.64 12.64 18.20
CA ARG A 243 18.18 11.29 18.39
C ARG A 243 18.34 10.54 17.07
N VAL A 244 17.40 10.65 16.15
CA VAL A 244 17.51 10.08 14.80
C VAL A 244 18.68 10.69 14.04
N GLN A 245 18.88 12.01 14.13
CA GLN A 245 20.05 12.67 13.54
C GLN A 245 21.38 12.24 14.17
N LYS A 246 21.40 11.99 15.49
CA LYS A 246 22.56 11.39 16.15
C LYS A 246 22.81 9.96 15.66
N ALA A 247 21.76 9.17 15.48
CA ALA A 247 21.87 7.81 14.94
C ALA A 247 22.35 7.83 13.49
N ALA A 248 21.89 8.77 12.66
CA ALA A 248 22.36 8.93 11.29
C ALA A 248 23.87 9.17 11.21
N ARG A 249 24.41 10.11 12.01
CA ARG A 249 25.86 10.35 12.09
C ARG A 249 26.63 9.11 12.56
N TRP A 250 26.09 8.38 13.54
CA TRP A 250 26.71 7.17 14.05
C TRP A 250 26.77 6.03 13.00
N VAL A 251 25.75 5.93 12.13
CA VAL A 251 25.73 5.01 10.98
C VAL A 251 26.72 5.48 9.91
N GLU A 252 26.80 6.79 9.63
CA GLU A 252 27.72 7.39 8.67
C GLU A 252 29.19 7.17 9.05
N GLU A 253 29.55 7.31 10.34
CA GLU A 253 30.88 6.97 10.87
C GLU A 253 31.28 5.51 10.63
N ARG A 254 30.32 4.64 10.30
CA ARG A 254 30.50 3.22 9.98
C ARG A 254 30.39 2.93 8.49
N GLY A 255 30.37 3.96 7.65
CA GLY A 255 30.41 3.85 6.19
C GLY A 255 29.07 3.50 5.55
N GLU A 256 27.94 3.79 6.20
CA GLU A 256 26.61 3.50 5.66
C GLU A 256 25.65 4.69 5.86
N ARG A 257 24.50 4.69 5.20
CA ARG A 257 23.44 5.70 5.36
C ARG A 257 22.25 5.17 6.16
N LEU A 258 21.67 6.00 7.02
CA LEU A 258 20.55 5.60 7.87
C LEU A 258 19.36 5.09 7.05
N GLU A 259 18.99 5.79 5.97
CA GLU A 259 17.87 5.37 5.11
C GLU A 259 18.10 4.01 4.45
N VAL A 260 19.34 3.66 4.10
CA VAL A 260 19.67 2.36 3.49
C VAL A 260 19.53 1.25 4.53
N VAL A 261 20.02 1.46 5.76
CA VAL A 261 19.84 0.53 6.88
C VAL A 261 18.35 0.36 7.20
N ALA A 262 17.60 1.47 7.26
CA ALA A 262 16.17 1.48 7.59
C ALA A 262 15.32 0.77 6.53
N ILE A 263 15.54 1.05 5.24
CA ILE A 263 14.86 0.36 4.14
C ILE A 263 15.19 -1.13 4.19
N ARG A 264 16.48 -1.49 4.25
CA ARG A 264 16.87 -2.90 4.24
C ARG A 264 16.28 -3.65 5.43
N TRP A 265 16.47 -3.13 6.65
CA TRP A 265 15.95 -3.77 7.86
C TRP A 265 14.44 -3.93 7.80
N GLY A 266 13.70 -2.87 7.46
CA GLY A 266 12.25 -2.92 7.46
C GLY A 266 11.68 -3.84 6.38
N LEU A 267 12.23 -3.81 5.16
CA LEU A 267 11.81 -4.72 4.09
C LEU A 267 12.19 -6.18 4.41
N GLU A 268 13.41 -6.44 4.88
CA GLU A 268 13.90 -7.80 5.15
C GLU A 268 13.18 -8.45 6.32
N ARG A 269 12.98 -7.71 7.41
CA ARG A 269 12.26 -8.23 8.58
C ARG A 269 10.77 -8.38 8.30
N TRP A 270 10.15 -7.48 7.55
CA TRP A 270 8.74 -7.64 7.20
C TRP A 270 8.53 -8.80 6.23
N ALA A 271 9.43 -8.96 5.26
CA ALA A 271 9.41 -10.11 4.36
C ALA A 271 9.46 -11.45 5.12
N LEU A 272 10.26 -11.55 6.19
CA LEU A 272 10.44 -12.77 6.97
C LEU A 272 9.39 -12.98 8.08
N ASP A 273 9.01 -11.92 8.78
CA ASP A 273 8.23 -12.02 10.02
C ASP A 273 6.79 -11.53 9.85
N GLY A 274 6.55 -10.62 8.89
CA GLY A 274 5.26 -9.95 8.63
C GLY A 274 4.27 -10.75 7.81
N LYS A 275 4.49 -12.07 7.68
CA LYS A 275 3.68 -12.97 6.85
C LYS A 275 2.32 -13.21 7.51
N VAL A 276 1.26 -12.90 6.79
CA VAL A 276 -0.14 -13.15 7.17
C VAL A 276 -0.84 -13.84 6.00
N GLY A 277 -1.85 -14.65 6.29
CA GLY A 277 -2.53 -15.46 5.29
C GLY A 277 -1.62 -16.59 4.79
N SER A 278 -1.72 -16.88 3.51
CA SER A 278 -1.01 -18.01 2.87
C SER A 278 0.31 -17.64 2.19
N GLU A 279 0.72 -16.37 2.26
CA GLU A 279 1.93 -15.91 1.57
C GLU A 279 3.23 -16.32 2.26
N PRO A 280 4.25 -16.73 1.48
CA PRO A 280 5.59 -16.95 2.01
C PRO A 280 6.33 -15.66 2.36
N ILE A 281 5.83 -14.45 2.03
CA ILE A 281 6.53 -13.18 2.24
C ILE A 281 5.56 -12.08 2.68
N GLY A 282 5.94 -11.28 3.69
CA GLY A 282 5.16 -10.11 4.12
C GLY A 282 5.16 -8.99 3.08
N VAL A 283 4.04 -8.27 2.97
CA VAL A 283 3.83 -7.21 1.98
C VAL A 283 4.30 -5.85 2.52
N SER A 284 5.19 -5.18 1.80
CA SER A 284 5.70 -3.85 2.14
C SER A 284 5.34 -2.82 1.08
N LEU A 285 5.03 -1.60 1.53
CA LEU A 285 4.74 -0.46 0.67
C LEU A 285 5.88 0.55 0.76
N MET A 286 6.53 0.80 -0.38
CA MET A 286 7.55 1.83 -0.53
C MET A 286 6.94 3.13 -1.07
N GLY A 287 7.52 4.27 -0.70
CA GLY A 287 7.19 5.57 -1.30
C GLY A 287 8.45 6.17 -1.91
N VAL A 288 8.36 6.66 -3.14
CA VAL A 288 9.51 7.20 -3.89
C VAL A 288 9.13 8.48 -4.62
N SER A 289 10.00 9.49 -4.60
CA SER A 289 9.76 10.79 -5.25
C SER A 289 10.55 10.95 -6.56
N ASN A 290 11.49 10.05 -6.83
CA ASN A 290 12.28 10.06 -8.06
C ASN A 290 12.74 8.64 -8.42
N ILE A 291 13.28 8.49 -9.63
CA ILE A 291 13.73 7.19 -10.13
C ILE A 291 14.94 6.63 -9.37
N GLY A 292 15.84 7.49 -8.87
CA GLY A 292 17.00 7.04 -8.11
C GLY A 292 16.60 6.33 -6.81
N GLU A 293 15.61 6.88 -6.09
CA GLU A 293 15.03 6.26 -4.90
C GLU A 293 14.34 4.92 -5.21
N PHE A 294 13.63 4.84 -6.34
CA PHE A 294 13.02 3.60 -6.81
C PHE A 294 14.08 2.52 -7.10
N GLU A 295 15.09 2.83 -7.90
CA GLU A 295 16.15 1.87 -8.25
C GLU A 295 16.99 1.46 -7.05
N GLU A 296 17.23 2.36 -6.11
CA GLU A 296 17.89 2.02 -4.85
C GLU A 296 17.05 1.05 -4.03
N THR A 297 15.77 1.34 -3.84
CA THR A 297 14.86 0.45 -3.09
C THR A 297 14.74 -0.91 -3.77
N LEU A 298 14.64 -0.95 -5.10
CA LEU A 298 14.57 -2.19 -5.86
C LEU A 298 15.87 -3.00 -5.79
N ARG A 299 17.04 -2.36 -5.81
CA ARG A 299 18.33 -3.04 -5.59
C ARG A 299 18.40 -3.64 -4.18
N VAL A 300 18.01 -2.89 -3.15
CA VAL A 300 17.94 -3.39 -1.78
C VAL A 300 16.99 -4.58 -1.70
N TRP A 301 15.78 -4.46 -2.26
CA TRP A 301 14.77 -5.51 -2.27
C TRP A 301 15.25 -6.78 -2.95
N ASN A 302 15.78 -6.70 -4.17
CA ASN A 302 16.32 -7.87 -4.87
C ASN A 302 17.43 -8.55 -4.06
N SER A 303 18.32 -7.76 -3.46
CA SER A 303 19.39 -8.29 -2.63
C SER A 303 18.88 -8.98 -1.37
N ILE A 304 17.73 -8.56 -0.82
CA ILE A 304 17.06 -9.25 0.29
C ILE A 304 16.54 -10.60 -0.18
N LEU A 305 15.85 -10.63 -1.33
CA LEU A 305 15.28 -11.86 -1.90
C LEU A 305 16.35 -12.92 -2.18
N ASP A 306 17.58 -12.52 -2.50
CA ASP A 306 18.70 -13.44 -2.71
C ASP A 306 19.08 -14.22 -1.44
N GLY A 307 18.77 -13.68 -0.26
CA GLY A 307 18.98 -14.31 1.04
C GLY A 307 17.76 -15.05 1.59
N ILE A 308 16.68 -15.19 0.81
CA ILE A 308 15.44 -15.89 1.18
C ILE A 308 15.24 -17.06 0.22
N ASP A 309 14.91 -18.24 0.75
CA ASP A 309 14.63 -19.41 -0.07
C ASP A 309 13.24 -19.30 -0.72
N ILE A 310 13.22 -18.73 -1.93
CA ILE A 310 12.00 -18.48 -2.72
C ILE A 310 11.93 -19.49 -3.87
N PRO A 311 10.85 -20.29 -3.97
CA PRO A 311 10.67 -21.24 -5.06
C PRO A 311 10.82 -20.58 -6.45
N GLY A 312 11.67 -21.16 -7.30
CA GLY A 312 11.88 -20.69 -8.67
C GLY A 312 12.86 -19.51 -8.83
N ARG A 313 13.28 -18.84 -7.75
CA ARG A 313 14.32 -17.80 -7.84
C ARG A 313 15.69 -18.45 -8.06
N LYS A 314 16.40 -18.02 -9.10
CA LYS A 314 17.79 -18.43 -9.35
C LYS A 314 18.72 -17.43 -8.68
N VAL A 315 19.57 -17.92 -7.78
CA VAL A 315 20.54 -17.12 -7.02
C VAL A 315 21.86 -17.87 -6.99
N THR A 316 22.97 -17.19 -7.23
CA THR A 316 24.30 -17.77 -7.07
C THR A 316 24.67 -17.88 -5.60
N GLU A 317 25.56 -18.79 -5.24
CA GLU A 317 26.03 -18.91 -3.86
C GLU A 317 26.66 -17.60 -3.35
N ALA A 318 27.37 -16.87 -4.20
CA ALA A 318 27.98 -15.60 -3.83
C ALA A 318 26.94 -14.52 -3.49
N GLU A 319 25.86 -14.39 -4.27
CA GLU A 319 24.76 -13.46 -4.00
C GLU A 319 24.04 -13.82 -2.69
N LYS A 320 23.77 -15.11 -2.47
CA LYS A 320 23.14 -15.59 -1.23
C LYS A 320 24.00 -15.28 -0.01
N GLN A 321 25.29 -15.61 -0.05
CA GLN A 321 26.22 -15.32 1.06
C GLN A 321 26.39 -13.82 1.29
N TRP A 322 26.47 -13.02 0.23
CA TRP A 322 26.49 -11.56 0.35
C TRP A 322 25.24 -11.03 1.05
N SER A 323 24.05 -11.52 0.67
CA SER A 323 22.79 -11.11 1.28
C SER A 323 22.74 -11.45 2.76
N LEU A 324 23.09 -12.69 3.12
CA LEU A 324 23.09 -13.15 4.51
C LEU A 324 24.07 -12.34 5.37
N LYS A 325 25.27 -12.05 4.87
CA LYS A 325 26.23 -11.17 5.56
C LYS A 325 25.66 -9.75 5.73
N ARG A 326 25.05 -9.20 4.67
CA ARG A 326 24.47 -7.86 4.71
C ARG A 326 23.30 -7.75 5.69
N ARG A 327 22.53 -8.84 5.88
CA ARG A 327 21.52 -8.95 6.96
C ARG A 327 22.16 -8.79 8.33
N GLU A 328 23.21 -9.54 8.63
CA GLU A 328 23.91 -9.48 9.92
C GLU A 328 24.47 -8.08 10.21
N GLU A 329 25.11 -7.44 9.21
CA GLU A 329 25.61 -6.07 9.32
C GLU A 329 24.48 -5.06 9.57
N THR A 330 23.36 -5.23 8.86
CA THR A 330 22.18 -4.37 8.99
C THR A 330 21.54 -4.51 10.37
N GLU A 331 21.44 -5.73 10.91
CA GLU A 331 20.93 -5.97 12.27
C GLU A 331 21.83 -5.34 13.34
N ALA A 332 23.16 -5.42 13.17
CA ALA A 332 24.11 -4.77 14.09
C ALA A 332 23.95 -3.25 14.09
N LEU A 333 23.80 -2.64 12.90
CA LEU A 333 23.56 -1.20 12.77
C LEU A 333 22.19 -0.81 13.34
N ALA A 334 21.13 -1.56 13.02
CA ALA A 334 19.78 -1.31 13.52
C ALA A 334 19.71 -1.38 15.05
N LYS A 335 20.43 -2.33 15.67
CA LYS A 335 20.57 -2.41 17.13
C LYS A 335 21.22 -1.14 17.70
N GLY A 336 22.33 -0.69 17.13
CA GLY A 336 22.99 0.55 17.57
C GLY A 336 22.12 1.80 17.39
N VAL A 337 21.38 1.90 16.28
CA VAL A 337 20.37 2.95 16.07
C VAL A 337 19.34 2.92 17.20
N ARG A 338 18.78 1.74 17.52
CA ARG A 338 17.80 1.60 18.60
C ARG A 338 18.36 1.98 19.97
N GLU A 339 19.62 1.64 20.27
CA GLU A 339 20.29 2.06 21.50
C GLU A 339 20.36 3.60 21.62
N ILE A 340 20.67 4.30 20.52
CA ILE A 340 20.73 5.77 20.47
C ILE A 340 19.34 6.41 20.65
N LEU A 341 18.30 5.78 20.07
CA LEU A 341 16.91 6.22 20.24
C LEU A 341 16.45 6.16 21.70
N GLY A 342 16.97 5.21 22.50
CA GLY A 342 16.73 5.15 23.95
C GLY A 342 15.25 4.98 24.30
N GLU A 343 14.68 5.96 25.00
CA GLU A 343 13.27 5.99 25.40
C GLU A 343 12.30 6.19 24.21
N TYR A 344 12.80 6.67 23.06
CA TYR A 344 12.00 6.88 21.87
C TYR A 344 11.91 5.64 20.96
N ARG A 345 12.44 4.50 21.41
CA ARG A 345 12.12 3.21 20.78
C ARG A 345 10.63 2.94 20.96
N ASP A 346 9.99 2.60 19.85
CA ASP A 346 8.56 2.28 19.79
C ASP A 346 7.67 3.45 20.24
N PHE A 347 8.21 4.68 20.25
CA PHE A 347 7.42 5.89 20.42
C PHE A 347 6.40 6.00 19.28
N ALA A 348 5.14 6.22 19.65
CA ALA A 348 4.07 6.57 18.74
C ALA A 348 3.40 7.86 19.22
N TRP A 349 3.15 8.79 18.30
CA TRP A 349 2.39 10.02 18.59
C TRP A 349 0.90 9.72 18.77
N ALA A 350 0.18 10.66 19.38
CA ALA A 350 -1.28 10.58 19.45
C ALA A 350 -1.87 10.70 18.04
N SER A 351 -2.81 9.83 17.69
CA SER A 351 -3.56 9.94 16.45
C SER A 351 -4.99 9.42 16.69
N PRO A 352 -6.01 10.28 16.52
CA PRO A 352 -5.89 11.72 16.34
C PRO A 352 -5.24 12.41 17.56
N ASP A 353 -4.83 13.67 17.40
CA ASP A 353 -4.36 14.47 18.53
C ASP A 353 -5.46 14.65 19.59
N GLU A 354 -5.05 14.86 20.84
CA GLU A 354 -6.00 15.14 21.91
C GLU A 354 -6.84 16.39 21.58
N GLY A 355 -8.16 16.27 21.70
CA GLY A 355 -9.10 17.35 21.36
C GLY A 355 -9.41 17.50 19.87
N PHE A 356 -8.99 16.55 19.02
CA PHE A 356 -9.38 16.54 17.61
C PHE A 356 -10.90 16.61 17.43
N VAL A 357 -11.32 17.44 16.46
CA VAL A 357 -12.70 17.54 15.99
C VAL A 357 -12.72 17.42 14.49
N ASN A 358 -13.55 16.52 13.97
CA ASN A 358 -13.80 16.40 12.55
C ASN A 358 -14.58 17.65 12.07
N MET A 359 -13.95 18.46 11.22
CA MET A 359 -14.50 19.73 10.73
C MET A 359 -15.68 19.53 9.77
N ARG A 360 -15.84 18.32 9.23
CA ARG A 360 -16.97 18.00 8.37
C ARG A 360 -18.19 17.63 9.18
N VAL A 361 -18.98 18.65 9.53
CA VAL A 361 -20.19 18.50 10.35
C VAL A 361 -21.34 17.85 9.58
N VAL A 362 -21.55 18.22 8.33
CA VAL A 362 -22.61 17.66 7.48
C VAL A 362 -22.03 16.53 6.63
N LYS A 363 -22.60 15.32 6.77
CA LYS A 363 -22.17 14.12 6.04
C LYS A 363 -22.98 13.93 4.76
N GLY A 364 -22.38 13.28 3.76
CA GLY A 364 -23.06 12.86 2.54
C GLY A 364 -23.27 13.96 1.49
N VAL A 365 -22.67 15.14 1.67
CA VAL A 365 -22.68 16.23 0.68
C VAL A 365 -21.66 15.94 -0.41
N MET A 366 -22.06 15.99 -1.67
CA MET A 366 -21.22 15.67 -2.83
C MET A 366 -21.25 16.81 -3.84
N ASP A 367 -20.16 16.95 -4.60
CA ASP A 367 -20.17 17.76 -5.83
C ASP A 367 -20.73 16.91 -6.98
N GLU A 368 -21.05 17.53 -8.12
CA GLU A 368 -21.42 16.78 -9.33
C GLU A 368 -20.20 16.01 -9.86
N VAL A 369 -20.29 14.68 -9.90
CA VAL A 369 -19.30 13.79 -10.54
C VAL A 369 -20.03 12.80 -11.45
N ALA A 370 -19.32 12.32 -12.47
CA ALA A 370 -19.83 11.30 -13.39
C ALA A 370 -20.41 10.08 -12.63
N PRO A 371 -21.54 9.52 -13.10
CA PRO A 371 -22.16 8.37 -12.45
C PRO A 371 -21.22 7.16 -12.41
N MET A 372 -21.37 6.33 -11.37
CA MET A 372 -20.64 5.07 -11.23
C MET A 372 -20.77 4.23 -12.52
N PRO A 373 -19.71 3.53 -12.95
CA PRO A 373 -19.82 2.60 -14.05
C PRO A 373 -20.89 1.54 -13.72
N PRO A 374 -21.64 1.04 -14.72
CA PRO A 374 -22.59 -0.03 -14.51
C PRO A 374 -21.87 -1.27 -13.97
N ALA A 375 -22.53 -2.01 -13.08
CA ALA A 375 -22.00 -3.27 -12.55
C ALA A 375 -21.72 -4.24 -13.71
N GLU A 376 -20.59 -4.93 -13.71
CA GLU A 376 -20.34 -6.00 -14.66
C GLU A 376 -21.33 -7.13 -14.37
N GLU A 377 -22.26 -7.38 -15.30
CA GLU A 377 -23.02 -8.62 -15.30
C GLU A 377 -22.01 -9.76 -15.44
N SER A 378 -21.96 -10.65 -14.44
CA SER A 378 -21.12 -11.84 -14.48
C SER A 378 -21.44 -12.59 -15.77
N GLY A 379 -20.51 -12.55 -16.73
CA GLY A 379 -20.62 -13.22 -18.02
C GLY A 379 -20.68 -14.73 -17.83
N ALA A 380 -21.88 -15.24 -17.59
CA ALA A 380 -22.22 -16.64 -17.73
C ALA A 380 -23.05 -16.78 -19.00
N SER A 381 -22.50 -17.53 -19.95
CA SER A 381 -23.16 -18.08 -21.15
C SER A 381 -23.50 -17.07 -22.26
N GLU A 382 -22.68 -17.05 -23.31
CA GLU A 382 -23.08 -17.55 -24.63
C GLU A 382 -21.91 -17.45 -25.61
N LYS A 383 -21.43 -18.62 -26.07
CA LYS A 383 -20.90 -18.91 -27.42
C LYS A 383 -19.96 -20.12 -27.36
N ALA A 384 -20.52 -21.30 -27.66
CA ALA A 384 -19.77 -22.40 -28.27
C ALA A 384 -20.72 -23.50 -28.79
N GLU A 385 -21.68 -23.16 -29.65
CA GLU A 385 -22.24 -24.15 -30.59
C GLU A 385 -22.50 -23.44 -31.92
N ASP A 386 -21.58 -23.58 -32.85
CA ASP A 386 -21.83 -23.59 -34.30
C ASP A 386 -20.55 -24.05 -35.02
N VAL A 387 -20.37 -25.36 -35.07
CA VAL A 387 -19.55 -26.01 -36.11
C VAL A 387 -20.41 -27.10 -36.72
N VAL A 388 -21.23 -26.72 -37.71
CA VAL A 388 -21.94 -27.66 -38.57
C VAL A 388 -21.25 -27.71 -39.94
N ALA A 389 -20.58 -28.84 -40.16
CA ALA A 389 -20.43 -29.60 -41.40
C ALA A 389 -20.08 -28.85 -42.70
N ILE A 390 -18.81 -28.95 -43.10
CA ILE A 390 -18.43 -28.93 -44.52
C ILE A 390 -18.76 -30.32 -45.08
N LYS A 391 -19.78 -30.40 -45.95
CA LYS A 391 -20.02 -31.57 -46.80
C LYS A 391 -19.32 -31.38 -48.14
N ASP A 392 -18.54 -32.40 -48.49
CA ASP A 392 -18.02 -32.69 -49.82
C ASP A 392 -19.08 -32.55 -50.92
N SER A 393 -18.75 -31.79 -51.96
CA SER A 393 -19.07 -32.15 -53.33
C SER A 393 -18.21 -31.33 -54.30
N ASP A 394 -17.06 -31.86 -54.71
CA ASP A 394 -16.60 -31.59 -56.08
C ASP A 394 -15.85 -32.78 -56.67
N LYS A 395 -16.57 -33.54 -57.50
CA LYS A 395 -16.03 -34.43 -58.53
C LYS A 395 -16.31 -33.74 -59.86
N SER A 396 -15.26 -33.35 -60.60
CA SER A 396 -15.12 -33.54 -62.05
C SER A 396 -14.20 -32.49 -62.70
N SER A 397 -12.96 -32.88 -63.04
CA SER A 397 -12.40 -32.79 -64.41
C SER A 397 -10.90 -33.18 -64.40
N ARG A 398 -10.53 -34.26 -65.12
CA ARG A 398 -9.64 -34.27 -66.30
C ARG A 398 -8.27 -33.61 -66.01
N LEU A 399 -7.15 -34.32 -65.96
CA LEU A 399 -6.53 -35.24 -66.92
C LEU A 399 -5.49 -36.12 -66.22
#